data_AF-A0A1R2AVM5-F1
#
_entry.id   AF-A0A1R2AVM5-F1
#
_cell.length_a   1.000
_cell.length_b   1.000
_cell.length_c   1.000
_cell.angle_alpha   90.00
_cell.angle_beta   90.00
_cell.angle_gamma   90.00
#
_symmetry.space_group_name_H-M   'P 1'
#
loop_
_entity.id
_entity.type
_entity.pdbx_description
1 polymer ?
#
loop_
_entity_poly.entity_id
_entity_poly.type
_entity_poly.pdbx_seq_one_letter_code
_entity_poly.pdbx_strand_id
1 'polypeptide(L)'
;MNPFSLPTNDSLLYSYREQQRVLRAEIDREIRAIPIYDRSPEVKIPAVAEFRKTFLPSISPASKVRNSFISNRENIDDFIQRKREIMFVKKSIENKQKNIEYLESTISERDKHHKETLRNLEEQFSRVEKYEENLMIEAKKKAEITEAKVKERIDLQNLLARLTEDIEISQVAYERKLEELKQYEVYRKFLNQIAQQMSFTKEESMFLTQDSPLCSNPVQILESINELESSNLFQVRQLQEVEQELELLKSKNQGFEQNIEGKLETLKLSIKVLEKQKEGLLLKTRNLVKEESEAHAIDEKTLEEIHLRLLELVDIVGNEKSSNPNDLEMLEIIELALSEKMEQRALMDEDFVKKLEKEVEKARRVDKIEKLKEKEVRKREEINEMLKQRKNKIVKKAGRIVMPRSKIVEKIAQEEEPVIPQEVLDRIEFLDEHLTK
;
A
#
# COMPACT_ATOMS: atom_id res chain seq x y z
N MET A 1 13.63 -36.00 -12.15
CA MET A 1 14.09 -35.36 -10.90
C MET A 1 15.45 -34.75 -11.18
N ASN A 2 15.54 -33.41 -11.13
CA ASN A 2 16.73 -32.66 -11.49
C ASN A 2 17.78 -32.78 -10.36
N PRO A 3 18.99 -33.29 -10.62
CA PRO A 3 19.99 -33.52 -9.56
C PRO A 3 20.65 -32.23 -9.02
N PHE A 4 20.26 -31.05 -9.52
CA PHE A 4 20.83 -29.75 -9.11
C PHE A 4 19.88 -28.86 -8.30
N SER A 5 18.72 -29.35 -7.88
CA SER A 5 17.87 -28.58 -6.95
C SER A 5 18.42 -28.70 -5.53
N LEU A 6 19.10 -27.65 -5.06
CA LEU A 6 19.50 -27.51 -3.66
C LEU A 6 18.25 -27.55 -2.75
N PRO A 7 18.33 -28.18 -1.56
CA PRO A 7 17.21 -28.21 -0.61
C PRO A 7 16.80 -26.80 -0.21
N THR A 8 15.57 -26.41 -0.54
CA THR A 8 15.02 -25.06 -0.35
C THR A 8 14.75 -24.69 1.12
N ASN A 9 14.99 -25.59 2.07
CA ASN A 9 14.59 -25.45 3.48
C ASN A 9 15.75 -25.54 4.49
N ASP A 10 17.01 -25.39 4.06
CA ASP A 10 18.14 -25.45 5.00
C ASP A 10 18.43 -24.07 5.63
N SER A 11 17.85 -23.85 6.81
CA SER A 11 17.95 -22.60 7.58
C SER A 11 19.39 -22.17 7.87
N LEU A 12 20.33 -23.12 7.96
CA LEU A 12 21.75 -22.84 8.22
C LEU A 12 22.45 -22.25 6.98
N LEU A 13 22.02 -22.68 5.78
CA LEU A 13 22.55 -22.16 4.52
C LEU A 13 22.10 -20.71 4.29
N TYR A 14 20.88 -20.39 4.73
CA TYR A 14 20.35 -19.02 4.68
C TYR A 14 21.11 -18.10 5.64
N SER A 15 21.36 -18.52 6.89
CA SER A 15 22.16 -17.72 7.83
C SER A 15 23.59 -17.50 7.35
N TYR A 16 24.20 -18.50 6.70
CA TYR A 16 25.55 -18.36 6.15
C TYR A 16 25.59 -17.40 4.95
N ARG A 17 24.60 -17.45 4.06
CA ARG A 17 24.46 -16.48 2.95
C ARG A 17 24.19 -15.07 3.44
N GLU A 18 23.39 -14.93 4.50
CA GLU A 18 23.10 -13.64 5.11
C GLU A 18 24.36 -13.04 5.75
N GLN A 19 25.16 -13.85 6.45
CA GLN A 19 26.47 -13.42 6.96
C GLN A 19 27.42 -13.00 5.83
N GLN A 20 27.47 -13.74 4.72
CA GLN A 20 28.27 -13.35 3.56
C GLN A 20 27.79 -12.04 2.92
N ARG A 21 26.47 -11.81 2.89
CA ARG A 21 25.87 -10.58 2.37
C ARG A 21 26.26 -9.38 3.23
N VAL A 22 26.19 -9.52 4.55
CA VAL A 22 26.60 -8.48 5.51
C VAL A 22 28.09 -8.15 5.36
N LEU A 23 28.96 -9.16 5.33
CA LEU A 23 30.41 -8.95 5.16
C LEU A 23 30.74 -8.23 3.84
N ARG A 24 30.06 -8.58 2.74
CA ARG A 24 30.24 -7.88 1.45
C ARG A 24 29.78 -6.43 1.52
N ALA A 25 28.62 -6.17 2.13
CA ALA A 25 28.10 -4.81 2.30
C ALA A 25 29.03 -3.95 3.18
N GLU A 26 29.69 -4.55 4.16
CA GLU A 26 30.65 -3.88 5.03
C GLU A 26 31.95 -3.52 4.27
N ILE A 27 32.49 -4.45 3.48
CA ILE A 27 33.62 -4.20 2.56
C ILE A 27 33.27 -3.08 1.57
N ASP A 28 32.07 -3.10 0.99
CA ASP A 28 31.64 -2.06 0.04
C ASP A 28 31.51 -0.68 0.72
N ARG A 29 31.09 -0.63 1.99
CA ARG A 29 31.07 0.62 2.77
C ARG A 29 32.49 1.11 3.04
N GLU A 30 33.41 0.24 3.40
CA GLU A 30 34.82 0.58 3.60
C GLU A 30 35.46 1.12 2.31
N ILE A 31 35.20 0.49 1.16
CA ILE A 31 35.68 0.96 -0.16
C ILE A 31 35.07 2.31 -0.52
N ARG A 32 33.78 2.54 -0.22
CA ARG A 32 33.12 3.82 -0.46
C ARG A 32 33.65 4.94 0.45
N ALA A 33 34.09 4.61 1.66
CA ALA A 33 34.68 5.56 2.60
C ALA A 33 36.08 6.05 2.17
N ILE A 34 36.78 5.30 1.31
CA ILE A 34 38.04 5.74 0.72
C ILE A 34 37.76 6.85 -0.33
N PRO A 35 38.41 8.03 -0.23
CA PRO A 35 38.30 9.11 -1.20
C PRO A 35 38.65 8.66 -2.61
N ILE A 36 37.97 9.19 -3.63
CA ILE A 36 38.04 8.71 -5.02
C ILE A 36 39.46 8.70 -5.59
N TYR A 37 40.34 9.60 -5.14
CA TYR A 37 41.74 9.70 -5.58
C TYR A 37 42.68 8.66 -4.95
N ASP A 38 42.29 8.05 -3.83
CA ASP A 38 43.06 6.99 -3.13
C ASP A 38 42.54 5.57 -3.48
N ARG A 39 41.48 5.47 -4.30
CA ARG A 39 40.98 4.19 -4.82
C ARG A 39 41.94 3.69 -5.89
N SER A 40 42.89 2.84 -5.50
CA SER A 40 43.78 2.18 -6.44
C SER A 40 42.98 1.25 -7.38
N PRO A 41 43.22 1.28 -8.70
CA PRO A 41 42.53 0.40 -9.66
C PRO A 41 43.12 -1.02 -9.70
N GLU A 42 43.92 -1.44 -8.71
CA GLU A 42 44.55 -2.76 -8.69
C GLU A 42 43.87 -3.72 -7.72
N VAL A 43 42.63 -4.10 -8.03
CA VAL A 43 42.08 -5.37 -7.54
C VAL A 43 42.46 -6.45 -8.55
N LYS A 44 43.49 -7.22 -8.23
CA LYS A 44 43.90 -8.40 -8.98
C LYS A 44 42.81 -9.47 -8.89
N ILE A 45 41.96 -9.55 -9.90
CA ILE A 45 41.05 -10.69 -10.13
C ILE A 45 41.84 -11.77 -10.87
N PRO A 46 42.13 -12.94 -10.28
CA PRO A 46 42.89 -13.99 -10.93
C PRO A 46 41.93 -14.88 -11.74
N ALA A 47 41.50 -14.46 -12.94
CA ALA A 47 40.75 -15.38 -13.82
C ALA A 47 40.62 -15.00 -15.30
N VAL A 48 40.96 -13.78 -15.75
CA VAL A 48 40.64 -13.38 -17.14
C VAL A 48 41.86 -12.78 -17.86
N ALA A 49 42.98 -13.49 -17.84
CA ALA A 49 44.24 -13.09 -18.48
C ALA A 49 44.62 -13.95 -19.71
N GLU A 50 43.68 -14.68 -20.33
CA GLU A 50 44.02 -15.57 -21.46
C GLU A 50 43.37 -15.24 -22.81
N PHE A 51 42.52 -14.21 -22.94
CA PHE A 51 41.78 -13.99 -24.20
C PHE A 51 41.95 -12.61 -24.87
N ARG A 52 43.06 -11.91 -24.61
CA ARG A 52 43.45 -10.73 -25.42
C ARG A 52 44.93 -10.77 -25.80
N LYS A 53 45.29 -11.75 -26.63
CA LYS A 53 46.56 -11.78 -27.38
C LYS A 53 46.30 -12.07 -28.85
N THR A 54 45.63 -11.15 -29.55
CA THR A 54 45.73 -10.96 -31.00
C THR A 54 45.05 -9.64 -31.33
N PHE A 55 45.67 -8.82 -32.17
CA PHE A 55 45.25 -7.47 -32.57
C PHE A 55 45.67 -6.31 -31.67
N LEU A 56 46.99 -6.11 -31.56
CA LEU A 56 47.57 -4.77 -31.69
C LEU A 56 48.86 -4.88 -32.52
N PRO A 57 49.11 -3.98 -33.48
CA PRO A 57 50.31 -3.99 -34.28
C PRO A 57 51.51 -3.62 -33.41
N SER A 58 52.56 -4.43 -33.54
CA SER A 58 53.89 -4.21 -33.01
C SER A 58 54.41 -2.82 -33.35
N ILE A 59 54.41 -1.90 -32.38
CA ILE A 59 55.25 -0.71 -32.40
C ILE A 59 56.67 -1.21 -32.17
N SER A 60 57.40 -1.41 -33.28
CA SER A 60 58.86 -1.59 -33.26
C SER A 60 59.50 -0.36 -32.60
N PRO A 61 60.49 -0.54 -31.72
CA PRO A 61 61.31 0.57 -31.26
C PRO A 61 62.03 1.17 -32.48
N ALA A 62 62.03 2.51 -32.51
CA ALA A 62 62.59 3.33 -33.56
C ALA A 62 64.01 2.87 -33.94
N SER A 63 64.13 2.48 -35.20
CA SER A 63 65.39 2.27 -35.90
C SER A 63 66.26 3.52 -35.76
N LYS A 64 67.52 3.29 -35.40
CA LYS A 64 68.66 4.21 -35.52
C LYS A 64 68.48 5.15 -36.72
N VAL A 65 68.31 6.44 -36.46
CA VAL A 65 68.49 7.50 -37.45
C VAL A 65 69.98 7.50 -37.81
N ARG A 66 70.32 6.75 -38.85
CA ARG A 66 71.57 6.96 -39.58
C ARG A 66 71.44 8.31 -40.26
N ASN A 67 72.24 9.27 -39.82
CA ASN A 67 72.59 10.45 -40.59
C ASN A 67 73.25 9.99 -41.90
N SER A 68 72.44 9.74 -42.93
CA SER A 68 72.91 9.73 -44.30
C SER A 68 72.74 11.15 -44.84
N PHE A 69 73.76 11.98 -44.61
CA PHE A 69 74.09 13.09 -45.51
C PHE A 69 74.48 12.48 -46.85
N ILE A 70 73.48 12.03 -47.61
CA ILE A 70 73.61 11.80 -49.05
C ILE A 70 72.94 13.01 -49.67
N SER A 71 73.75 13.83 -50.33
CA SER A 71 73.31 14.95 -51.15
C SER A 71 72.47 14.44 -52.32
N ASN A 72 71.22 14.08 -52.05
CA ASN A 72 70.22 13.87 -53.07
C ASN A 72 69.63 15.24 -53.33
N ARG A 73 69.86 15.76 -54.54
CA ARG A 73 69.02 16.81 -55.10
C ARG A 73 67.58 16.30 -54.96
N GLU A 74 66.80 16.91 -54.06
CA GLU A 74 65.39 16.57 -53.92
C GLU A 74 64.77 16.66 -55.31
N ASN A 75 64.06 15.60 -55.72
CA ASN A 75 63.25 15.68 -56.92
C ASN A 75 62.23 16.81 -56.66
N ILE A 76 62.13 17.77 -57.58
CA ILE A 76 61.33 18.99 -57.35
C ILE A 76 59.90 18.64 -56.91
N ASP A 77 59.38 17.50 -57.38
CA ASP A 77 58.08 16.95 -57.01
C ASP A 77 57.96 16.55 -55.54
N ASP A 78 58.99 15.96 -54.92
CA ASP A 78 58.98 15.59 -53.49
C ASP A 78 58.97 16.83 -52.59
N PHE A 79 59.70 17.89 -52.98
CA PHE A 79 59.68 19.17 -52.28
C PHE A 79 58.31 19.84 -52.39
N ILE A 80 57.70 19.81 -53.59
CA ILE A 80 56.34 20.32 -53.81
C ILE A 80 55.34 19.52 -52.98
N GLN A 81 55.46 18.20 -52.92
CA GLN A 81 54.57 17.34 -52.14
C GLN A 81 54.68 17.64 -50.64
N ARG A 82 55.90 17.69 -50.07
CA ARG A 82 56.09 18.07 -48.66
C ARG A 82 55.55 19.46 -48.36
N LYS A 83 55.74 20.43 -49.26
CA LYS A 83 55.21 21.78 -49.09
C LYS A 83 53.67 21.80 -49.10
N ARG A 84 53.03 20.99 -49.95
CA ARG A 84 51.58 20.79 -49.95
C ARG A 84 51.11 20.13 -48.65
N GLU A 85 51.79 19.09 -48.19
CA GLU A 85 51.49 18.40 -46.92
C GLU A 85 51.59 19.37 -45.74
N ILE A 86 52.66 20.16 -45.65
CA ILE A 86 52.81 21.21 -44.63
C ILE A 86 51.68 22.22 -44.71
N MET A 87 51.28 22.66 -45.91
CA MET A 87 50.18 23.60 -46.09
C MET A 87 48.83 23.00 -45.65
N PHE A 88 48.56 21.73 -45.97
CA PHE A 88 47.35 21.03 -45.52
C PHE A 88 47.33 20.85 -44.01
N VAL A 89 48.46 20.50 -43.39
CA VAL A 89 48.58 20.39 -41.94
C VAL A 89 48.37 21.75 -41.28
N LYS A 90 48.99 22.84 -41.79
CA LYS A 90 48.77 24.20 -41.31
C LYS A 90 47.30 24.60 -41.40
N LYS A 91 46.66 24.40 -42.56
CA LYS A 91 45.23 24.69 -42.75
C LYS A 91 44.36 23.83 -41.82
N SER A 92 44.72 22.57 -41.58
CA SER A 92 44.02 21.70 -40.64
C SER A 92 44.18 22.18 -39.19
N ILE A 93 45.35 22.67 -38.81
CA ILE A 93 45.61 23.25 -37.48
C ILE A 93 44.81 24.55 -37.33
N GLU A 94 44.83 25.44 -38.30
CA GLU A 94 44.04 26.68 -38.30
C GLU A 94 42.54 26.39 -38.19
N ASN A 95 42.02 25.41 -38.93
CA ASN A 95 40.62 24.99 -38.82
C ASN A 95 40.30 24.43 -37.42
N LYS A 96 41.21 23.64 -36.83
CA LYS A 96 41.06 23.13 -35.45
C LYS A 96 41.12 24.26 -34.42
N GLN A 97 42.01 25.24 -34.59
CA GLN A 97 42.10 26.41 -33.72
C GLN A 97 40.83 27.25 -33.76
N LYS A 98 40.30 27.53 -34.96
CA LYS A 98 38.99 28.22 -35.10
C LYS A 98 37.84 27.44 -34.46
N ASN A 99 37.85 26.11 -34.58
CA ASN A 99 36.83 25.28 -33.94
C ASN A 99 36.97 25.31 -32.41
N ILE A 100 38.20 25.29 -31.88
CA ILE A 100 38.44 25.43 -30.43
C ILE A 100 37.96 26.79 -29.94
N GLU A 101 38.29 27.88 -30.63
CA GLU A 101 37.84 29.23 -30.27
C GLU A 101 36.31 29.35 -30.25
N TYR A 102 35.63 28.76 -31.25
CA TYR A 102 34.17 28.69 -31.27
C TYR A 102 33.60 27.90 -30.07
N LEU A 103 34.19 26.75 -29.75
CA LEU A 103 33.78 25.94 -28.61
C LEU A 103 34.02 26.67 -27.28
N GLU A 104 35.16 27.34 -27.12
CA GLU A 104 35.49 28.15 -25.93
C GLU A 104 34.49 29.29 -25.75
N SER A 105 34.14 30.00 -26.82
CA SER A 105 33.12 31.05 -26.77
C SER A 105 31.76 30.49 -26.36
N THR A 106 31.37 29.35 -26.92
CA THR A 106 30.08 28.71 -26.60
C THR A 106 30.07 28.21 -25.14
N ILE A 107 31.18 27.67 -24.64
CA ILE A 107 31.32 27.28 -23.23
C ILE A 107 31.23 28.51 -22.33
N SER A 108 31.90 29.60 -22.66
CA SER A 108 31.85 30.84 -21.88
C SER A 108 30.44 31.43 -21.78
N GLU A 109 29.68 31.41 -22.88
CA GLU A 109 28.28 31.84 -22.87
C GLU A 109 27.40 30.94 -22.01
N ARG A 110 27.58 29.61 -22.12
CA ARG A 110 26.86 28.66 -21.26
C ARG A 110 27.20 28.86 -19.79
N ASP A 111 28.47 29.05 -19.44
CA ASP A 111 28.90 29.29 -18.06
C ASP A 111 28.30 30.57 -17.47
N LYS A 112 28.20 31.64 -18.27
CA LYS A 112 27.52 32.88 -17.87
C LYS A 112 26.04 32.64 -17.60
N HIS A 113 25.36 31.95 -18.52
CA HIS A 113 23.95 31.59 -18.34
C HIS A 113 23.75 30.73 -17.08
N HIS A 114 24.61 29.73 -16.84
CA HIS A 114 24.53 28.88 -15.65
C HIS A 114 24.71 29.69 -14.36
N LYS A 115 25.69 30.61 -14.33
CA LYS A 115 25.89 31.51 -13.18
C LYS A 115 24.68 32.42 -12.92
N GLU A 116 24.04 32.93 -13.97
CA GLU A 116 22.81 33.73 -13.84
C GLU A 116 21.65 32.87 -13.30
N THR A 117 21.48 31.66 -13.82
CA THR A 117 20.44 30.75 -13.30
C THR A 117 20.67 30.37 -11.84
N LEU A 118 21.93 30.14 -11.42
CA LEU A 118 22.26 29.85 -10.03
C LEU A 118 21.92 31.03 -9.11
N ARG A 119 22.29 32.26 -9.49
CA ARG A 119 21.92 33.46 -8.73
C ARG A 119 20.40 33.63 -8.60
N ASN A 120 19.67 33.41 -9.70
CA ASN A 120 18.21 33.49 -9.67
C ASN A 120 17.63 32.43 -8.73
N LEU A 121 18.16 31.20 -8.75
CA LEU A 121 17.73 30.15 -7.83
C LEU A 121 18.03 30.50 -6.37
N GLU A 122 19.24 30.98 -6.07
CA GLU A 122 19.62 31.43 -4.72
C GLU A 122 18.68 32.53 -4.20
N GLU A 123 18.32 33.50 -5.05
CA GLU A 123 17.33 34.52 -4.70
C GLU A 123 15.94 33.94 -4.42
N GLN A 124 15.48 32.97 -5.22
CA GLN A 124 14.20 32.30 -4.97
C GLN A 124 14.23 31.49 -3.67
N PHE A 125 15.31 30.78 -3.37
CA PHE A 125 15.48 30.08 -2.10
C PHE A 125 15.39 31.05 -0.91
N SER A 126 16.11 32.17 -0.96
CA SER A 126 16.03 33.21 0.08
C SER A 126 14.63 33.82 0.22
N ARG A 127 13.83 33.88 -0.86
CA ARG A 127 12.42 34.32 -0.78
C ARG A 127 11.57 33.27 -0.09
N VAL A 128 11.70 32.00 -0.50
CA VAL A 128 10.96 30.88 0.10
C VAL A 128 11.25 30.76 1.60
N GLU A 129 12.51 30.81 2.02
CA GLU A 129 12.89 30.78 3.43
C GLU A 129 12.21 31.90 4.22
N LYS A 130 12.19 33.14 3.71
CA LYS A 130 11.49 34.26 4.35
C LYS A 130 9.97 34.05 4.40
N TYR A 131 9.37 33.46 3.37
CA TYR A 131 7.94 33.14 3.39
C TYR A 131 7.63 32.06 4.44
N GLU A 132 8.46 31.04 4.57
CA GLU A 132 8.33 29.99 5.59
C GLU A 132 8.49 30.56 7.00
N GLU A 133 9.49 31.42 7.24
CA GLU A 133 9.67 32.10 8.52
C GLU A 133 8.45 32.95 8.90
N ASN A 134 7.93 33.73 7.96
CA ASN A 134 6.73 34.54 8.18
C ASN A 134 5.50 33.69 8.46
N LEU A 135 5.32 32.60 7.72
CA LEU A 135 4.22 31.65 7.93
C LEU A 135 4.31 31.00 9.32
N MET A 136 5.52 30.63 9.75
CA MET A 136 5.77 30.08 11.08
C MET A 136 5.47 31.09 12.20
N ILE A 137 5.84 32.37 12.01
CA ILE A 137 5.52 33.44 12.97
C ILE A 137 4.00 33.67 13.02
N GLU A 138 3.32 33.70 11.89
CA GLU A 138 1.87 33.87 11.83
C GLU A 138 1.14 32.69 12.49
N ALA A 139 1.58 31.46 12.22
CA ALA A 139 1.05 30.26 12.85
C ALA A 139 1.23 30.30 14.37
N LYS A 140 2.42 30.67 14.85
CA LYS A 140 2.71 30.85 16.29
C LYS A 140 1.80 31.90 16.93
N LYS A 141 1.66 33.08 16.32
CA LYS A 141 0.77 34.14 16.83
C LYS A 141 -0.69 33.68 16.89
N LYS A 142 -1.17 32.98 15.86
CA LYS A 142 -2.52 32.42 15.87
C LYS A 142 -2.69 31.37 16.97
N ALA A 143 -1.70 30.49 17.16
CA ALA A 143 -1.70 29.50 18.23
C ALA A 143 -1.76 30.17 19.61
N GLU A 144 -0.91 31.17 19.87
CA GLU A 144 -0.90 31.93 21.14
C GLU A 144 -2.26 32.60 21.42
N ILE A 145 -2.87 33.23 20.42
CA ILE A 145 -4.21 33.85 20.56
C ILE A 145 -5.26 32.79 20.89
N THR A 146 -5.20 31.61 20.25
CA THR A 146 -6.15 30.54 20.53
C THR A 146 -5.95 29.94 21.93
N GLU A 147 -4.70 29.76 22.37
CA GLU A 147 -4.38 29.28 23.71
C GLU A 147 -4.85 30.25 24.79
N ALA A 148 -4.64 31.56 24.60
CA ALA A 148 -5.13 32.58 25.51
C ALA A 148 -6.67 32.54 25.66
N LYS A 149 -7.40 32.46 24.54
CA LYS A 149 -8.87 32.35 24.55
C LYS A 149 -9.36 31.05 25.20
N VAL A 150 -8.66 29.94 24.97
CA VAL A 150 -8.98 28.65 25.61
C VAL A 150 -8.76 28.74 27.11
N LYS A 151 -7.67 29.38 27.56
CA LYS A 151 -7.39 29.59 28.97
C LYS A 151 -8.45 30.47 29.64
N GLU A 152 -8.82 31.60 29.04
CA GLU A 152 -9.92 32.45 29.54
C GLU A 152 -11.24 31.68 29.63
N ARG A 153 -11.56 30.85 28.63
CA ARG A 153 -12.76 30.00 28.65
C ARG A 153 -12.71 28.99 29.80
N ILE A 154 -11.56 28.36 30.04
CA ILE A 154 -11.39 27.41 31.15
C ILE A 154 -11.55 28.12 32.50
N ASP A 155 -10.97 29.31 32.66
CA ASP A 155 -11.08 30.10 33.88
C ASP A 155 -12.54 30.51 34.15
N LEU A 156 -13.27 30.94 33.11
CA LEU A 156 -14.71 31.23 33.20
C LEU A 156 -15.53 29.97 33.52
N GLN A 157 -15.20 28.83 32.93
CA GLN A 157 -15.87 27.56 33.22
C GLN A 157 -15.64 27.12 34.66
N ASN A 158 -14.43 27.28 35.19
CA ASN A 158 -14.11 26.99 36.59
C ASN A 158 -14.85 27.94 37.54
N LEU A 159 -14.96 29.22 37.17
CA LEU A 159 -15.75 30.19 37.95
C LEU A 159 -17.24 29.82 37.96
N LEU A 160 -17.80 29.45 36.79
CA LEU A 160 -19.18 28.98 36.70
C LEU A 160 -19.41 27.74 37.56
N ALA A 161 -18.51 26.77 37.51
CA ALA A 161 -18.60 25.56 38.33
C ALA A 161 -18.63 25.86 39.84
N ARG A 162 -17.79 26.80 40.30
CA ARG A 162 -17.80 27.26 41.70
C ARG A 162 -19.11 27.96 42.06
N LEU A 163 -19.59 28.86 41.20
CA LEU A 163 -20.85 29.56 41.43
C LEU A 163 -22.04 28.60 41.45
N THR A 164 -22.05 27.56 40.61
CA THR A 164 -23.10 26.54 40.65
C THR A 164 -23.06 25.73 41.94
N GLU A 165 -21.86 25.36 42.41
CA GLU A 165 -21.70 24.68 43.70
C GLU A 165 -22.19 25.55 44.87
N ASP A 166 -21.83 26.83 44.90
CA ASP A 166 -22.29 27.78 45.91
C ASP A 166 -23.82 27.95 45.91
N ILE A 167 -24.43 27.96 44.71
CA ILE A 167 -25.89 28.02 44.55
C ILE A 167 -26.53 26.75 45.10
N GLU A 168 -26.00 25.57 44.77
CA GLU A 168 -26.52 24.29 45.27
C GLU A 168 -26.46 24.20 46.79
N ILE A 169 -25.32 24.58 47.40
CA ILE A 169 -25.18 24.63 48.86
C ILE A 169 -26.20 25.60 49.47
N SER A 170 -26.38 26.77 48.88
CA SER A 170 -27.35 27.77 49.35
C SER A 170 -28.80 27.29 49.20
N GLN A 171 -29.11 26.56 48.13
CA GLN A 171 -30.43 25.96 47.90
C GLN A 171 -30.74 24.90 48.95
N VAL A 172 -29.80 23.98 49.22
CA VAL A 172 -29.98 22.96 50.27
C VAL A 172 -30.19 23.61 51.64
N ALA A 173 -29.43 24.66 51.96
CA ALA A 173 -29.61 25.40 53.21
C ALA A 173 -30.99 26.08 53.28
N TYR A 174 -31.45 26.66 52.17
CA TYR A 174 -32.78 27.26 52.05
C TYR A 174 -33.91 26.23 52.24
N GLU A 175 -33.81 25.06 51.60
CA GLU A 175 -34.79 23.98 51.74
C GLU A 175 -34.90 23.49 53.18
N ARG A 176 -33.77 23.29 53.87
CA ARG A 176 -33.76 22.94 55.30
C ARG A 176 -34.47 23.99 56.15
N LYS A 177 -34.23 25.27 55.90
CA LYS A 177 -34.91 26.35 56.63
C LYS A 177 -36.40 26.42 56.33
N LEU A 178 -36.80 26.08 55.11
CA LEU A 178 -38.20 25.98 54.71
C LEU A 178 -38.90 24.82 55.42
N GLU A 179 -38.23 23.67 55.57
CA GLU A 179 -38.72 22.54 56.37
C GLU A 179 -38.84 22.88 57.86
N GLU A 180 -37.83 23.52 58.45
CA GLU A 180 -37.89 24.02 59.83
C GLU A 180 -39.08 24.97 60.01
N LEU A 181 -39.32 25.89 59.05
CA LEU A 181 -40.46 26.80 59.09
C LEU A 181 -41.79 26.04 59.06
N LYS A 182 -41.92 25.03 58.18
CA LYS A 182 -43.11 24.16 58.15
C LYS A 182 -43.32 23.45 59.49
N GLN A 183 -42.26 22.97 60.13
CA GLN A 183 -42.36 22.35 61.47
C GLN A 183 -42.84 23.36 62.52
N TYR A 184 -42.33 24.59 62.51
CA TYR A 184 -42.81 25.63 63.40
C TYR A 184 -44.27 26.02 63.14
N GLU A 185 -44.72 26.02 61.88
CA GLU A 185 -46.13 26.24 61.55
C GLU A 185 -47.04 25.13 62.08
N VAL A 186 -46.64 23.87 61.92
CA VAL A 186 -47.36 22.72 62.48
C VAL A 186 -47.40 22.81 64.00
N TYR A 187 -46.27 23.09 64.64
CA TYR A 187 -46.19 23.26 66.09
C TYR A 187 -47.05 24.43 66.57
N ARG A 188 -47.06 25.56 65.85
CA ARG A 188 -47.94 26.69 66.14
C ARG A 188 -49.42 26.32 66.02
N LYS A 189 -49.82 25.57 64.99
CA LYS A 189 -51.20 25.06 64.85
C LYS A 189 -51.57 24.15 66.01
N PHE A 190 -50.67 23.24 66.41
CA PHE A 190 -50.85 22.37 67.57
C PHE A 190 -51.01 23.16 68.87
N LEU A 191 -50.14 24.15 69.13
CA LEU A 191 -50.27 25.03 70.30
C LEU A 191 -51.58 25.81 70.30
N ASN A 192 -52.02 26.31 69.14
CA ASN A 192 -53.31 26.99 69.01
C ASN A 192 -54.48 26.03 69.31
N GLN A 193 -54.40 24.78 68.88
CA GLN A 193 -55.41 23.76 69.15
C GLN A 193 -55.47 23.42 70.65
N ILE A 194 -54.32 23.24 71.30
CA ILE A 194 -54.26 23.06 72.76
C ILE A 194 -54.80 24.29 73.48
N ALA A 195 -54.40 25.50 73.08
CA ALA A 195 -54.88 26.73 73.71
C ALA A 195 -56.40 26.89 73.57
N GLN A 196 -56.96 26.52 72.43
CA GLN A 196 -58.42 26.46 72.22
C GLN A 196 -59.07 25.43 73.14
N GLN A 197 -58.53 24.22 73.23
CA GLN A 197 -59.05 23.17 74.12
C GLN A 197 -58.99 23.58 75.60
N MET A 198 -57.88 24.17 76.04
CA MET A 198 -57.67 24.68 77.40
C MET A 198 -58.59 25.84 77.77
N SER A 199 -59.00 26.66 76.79
CA SER A 199 -59.94 27.77 77.04
C SER A 199 -61.37 27.32 77.36
N PHE A 200 -61.72 26.07 77.05
CA PHE A 200 -63.01 25.46 77.43
C PHE A 200 -62.95 24.70 78.77
N THR A 201 -61.77 24.38 79.28
CA THR A 201 -61.57 23.60 80.51
C THR A 201 -60.88 24.44 81.59
N LYS A 202 -61.59 25.42 82.15
CA LYS A 202 -61.11 26.14 83.35
C LYS A 202 -61.22 25.29 84.64
N GLU A 203 -61.75 24.07 84.56
CA GLU A 203 -62.04 23.22 85.73
C GLU A 203 -61.34 21.86 85.75
N GLU A 204 -60.60 21.44 84.71
CA GLU A 204 -59.89 20.15 84.74
C GLU A 204 -58.38 20.37 84.63
N SER A 205 -57.69 20.10 85.75
CA SER A 205 -56.23 20.15 85.84
C SER A 205 -55.60 19.13 84.90
N MET A 206 -54.86 19.62 83.90
CA MET A 206 -54.10 18.82 82.94
C MET A 206 -52.80 18.20 83.53
N PHE A 207 -52.61 18.26 84.85
CA PHE A 207 -51.59 17.48 85.56
C PHE A 207 -52.27 16.32 86.26
N LEU A 208 -51.80 15.10 86.03
CA LEU A 208 -52.15 13.94 86.85
C LEU A 208 -51.65 14.19 88.29
N THR A 209 -52.45 14.86 89.09
CA THR A 209 -52.44 14.66 90.53
C THR A 209 -53.19 13.36 90.82
N GLN A 210 -52.77 12.63 91.86
CA GLN A 210 -53.25 11.30 92.25
C GLN A 210 -54.78 11.14 92.39
N ASP A 211 -55.55 12.24 92.33
CA ASP A 211 -56.97 12.29 92.68
C ASP A 211 -57.89 12.73 91.52
N SER A 212 -57.40 12.84 90.28
CA SER A 212 -58.28 13.03 89.11
C SER A 212 -58.77 11.67 88.60
N PRO A 213 -60.07 11.34 88.65
CA PRO A 213 -60.58 10.07 88.19
C PRO A 213 -60.51 10.05 86.67
N LEU A 214 -59.40 9.52 86.13
CA LEU A 214 -59.11 9.45 84.71
C LEU A 214 -60.21 8.73 83.90
N CYS A 215 -61.11 8.01 84.58
CA CYS A 215 -62.30 7.39 84.00
C CYS A 215 -63.46 7.41 85.01
N SER A 216 -64.51 8.17 84.71
CA SER A 216 -65.76 8.15 85.49
C SER A 216 -66.56 6.84 85.31
N ASN A 217 -66.18 6.01 84.32
CA ASN A 217 -66.87 4.75 84.02
C ASN A 217 -65.88 3.68 83.51
N PRO A 218 -65.81 2.47 84.10
CA PRO A 218 -64.90 1.39 83.66
C PRO A 218 -65.09 0.96 82.20
N VAL A 219 -66.26 1.24 81.62
CA VAL A 219 -66.56 0.97 80.20
C VAL A 219 -65.66 1.80 79.26
N GLN A 220 -65.31 3.03 79.63
CA GLN A 220 -64.46 3.92 78.81
C GLN A 220 -63.02 3.39 78.70
N ILE A 221 -62.53 2.70 79.73
CA ILE A 221 -61.22 2.02 79.69
C ILE A 221 -61.28 0.84 78.71
N LEU A 222 -62.37 0.06 78.74
CA LEU A 222 -62.53 -1.06 77.82
C LEU A 222 -62.68 -0.59 76.37
N GLU A 223 -63.42 0.51 76.13
CA GLU A 223 -63.53 1.13 74.82
C GLU A 223 -62.18 1.66 74.31
N SER A 224 -61.43 2.39 75.14
CA SER A 224 -60.08 2.87 74.76
C SER A 224 -59.07 1.74 74.55
N ILE A 225 -59.12 0.66 75.33
CA ILE A 225 -58.32 -0.55 75.08
C ILE A 225 -58.71 -1.18 73.74
N ASN A 226 -59.99 -1.29 73.44
CA ASN A 226 -60.47 -1.89 72.19
C ASN A 226 -60.13 -1.01 70.95
N GLU A 227 -60.17 0.31 71.10
CA GLU A 227 -59.67 1.26 70.10
C GLU A 227 -58.16 1.14 69.88
N LEU A 228 -57.38 0.99 70.97
CA LEU A 228 -55.94 0.76 70.89
C LEU A 228 -55.62 -0.60 70.27
N GLU A 229 -56.37 -1.66 70.60
CA GLU A 229 -56.23 -2.98 69.97
C GLU A 229 -56.55 -2.93 68.48
N SER A 230 -57.62 -2.22 68.09
CA SER A 230 -57.99 -2.02 66.69
C SER A 230 -56.93 -1.21 65.93
N SER A 231 -56.40 -0.15 66.55
CA SER A 231 -55.31 0.67 66.00
C SER A 231 -54.01 -0.12 65.88
N ASN A 232 -53.65 -0.91 66.89
CA ASN A 232 -52.47 -1.79 66.85
C ASN A 232 -52.60 -2.87 65.77
N LEU A 233 -53.76 -3.50 65.65
CA LEU A 233 -54.03 -4.48 64.59
C LEU A 233 -53.94 -3.84 63.19
N PHE A 234 -54.45 -2.62 63.05
CA PHE A 234 -54.31 -1.87 61.80
C PHE A 234 -52.84 -1.54 61.48
N GLN A 235 -52.07 -1.06 62.47
CA GLN A 235 -50.64 -0.78 62.30
C GLN A 235 -49.83 -2.04 61.97
N VAL A 236 -50.13 -3.17 62.62
CA VAL A 236 -49.48 -4.46 62.31
C VAL A 236 -49.79 -4.88 60.87
N ARG A 237 -51.03 -4.74 60.42
CA ARG A 237 -51.38 -5.04 59.02
C ARG A 237 -50.64 -4.12 58.06
N GLN A 238 -50.59 -2.82 58.35
CA GLN A 238 -49.88 -1.85 57.52
C GLN A 238 -48.37 -2.14 57.47
N LEU A 239 -47.76 -2.53 58.60
CA LEU A 239 -46.36 -2.95 58.62
C LEU A 239 -46.13 -4.21 57.76
N GLN A 240 -47.03 -5.19 57.84
CA GLN A 240 -46.95 -6.39 57.00
C GLN A 240 -47.11 -6.08 55.51
N GLU A 241 -48.02 -5.19 55.13
CA GLU A 241 -48.19 -4.73 53.74
C GLU A 241 -46.92 -4.04 53.24
N VAL A 242 -46.35 -3.13 54.04
CA VAL A 242 -45.09 -2.45 53.71
C VAL A 242 -43.90 -3.42 53.63
N GLU A 243 -43.83 -4.41 54.52
CA GLU A 243 -42.80 -5.46 54.48
C GLU A 243 -42.90 -6.29 53.19
N GLN A 244 -44.11 -6.67 52.78
CA GLN A 244 -44.34 -7.39 51.53
C GLN A 244 -43.96 -6.54 50.31
N GLU A 245 -44.35 -5.27 50.27
CA GLU A 245 -43.95 -4.35 49.19
C GLU A 245 -42.44 -4.17 49.12
N LEU A 246 -41.78 -4.05 50.28
CA LEU A 246 -40.34 -3.93 50.39
C LEU A 246 -39.62 -5.21 49.93
N GLU A 247 -40.15 -6.39 50.25
CA GLU A 247 -39.61 -7.67 49.79
C GLU A 247 -39.76 -7.84 48.27
N LEU A 248 -40.92 -7.45 47.71
CA LEU A 248 -41.13 -7.41 46.27
C LEU A 248 -40.17 -6.43 45.57
N LEU A 249 -39.95 -5.25 46.15
CA LEU A 249 -39.00 -4.27 45.62
C LEU A 249 -37.56 -4.80 45.68
N LYS A 250 -37.15 -5.43 46.79
CA LYS A 250 -35.84 -6.07 46.91
C LYS A 250 -35.63 -7.15 45.86
N SER A 251 -36.61 -8.03 45.68
CA SER A 251 -36.55 -9.09 44.65
C SER A 251 -36.45 -8.49 43.24
N LYS A 252 -37.25 -7.47 42.93
CA LYS A 252 -37.15 -6.75 41.64
C LYS A 252 -35.78 -6.11 41.45
N ASN A 253 -35.26 -5.43 42.48
CA ASN A 253 -33.98 -4.73 42.39
C ASN A 253 -32.82 -5.72 42.20
N GLN A 254 -32.83 -6.84 42.91
CA GLN A 254 -31.88 -7.93 42.70
C GLN A 254 -31.95 -8.49 41.27
N GLY A 255 -33.16 -8.65 40.72
CA GLY A 255 -33.33 -9.05 39.32
C GLY A 255 -32.81 -8.01 38.32
N PHE A 256 -32.98 -6.71 38.61
CA PHE A 256 -32.42 -5.63 37.81
C PHE A 256 -30.88 -5.60 37.89
N GLU A 257 -30.30 -5.77 39.07
CA GLU A 257 -28.85 -5.85 39.28
C GLU A 257 -28.25 -7.00 38.48
N GLN A 258 -28.82 -8.20 38.56
CA GLN A 258 -28.37 -9.35 37.76
C GLN A 258 -28.46 -9.11 36.25
N ASN A 259 -29.53 -8.44 35.80
CA ASN A 259 -29.68 -8.09 34.39
C ASN A 259 -28.64 -7.05 33.93
N ILE A 260 -28.39 -6.03 34.76
CA ILE A 260 -27.36 -5.02 34.49
C ILE A 260 -25.97 -5.65 34.50
N GLU A 261 -25.68 -6.52 35.47
CA GLU A 261 -24.41 -7.24 35.57
C GLU A 261 -24.19 -8.14 34.34
N GLY A 262 -25.21 -8.89 33.92
CA GLY A 262 -25.16 -9.66 32.67
C GLY A 262 -24.93 -8.78 31.44
N LYS A 263 -25.61 -7.63 31.33
CA LYS A 263 -25.35 -6.65 30.25
C LYS A 263 -23.93 -6.09 30.31
N LEU A 264 -23.42 -5.75 31.49
CA LEU A 264 -22.04 -5.28 31.67
C LEU A 264 -21.02 -6.35 31.27
N GLU A 265 -21.27 -7.61 31.60
CA GLU A 265 -20.41 -8.71 31.15
C GLU A 265 -20.42 -8.87 29.63
N THR A 266 -21.59 -8.84 29.00
CA THR A 266 -21.68 -8.89 27.53
C THR A 266 -20.97 -7.70 26.87
N LEU A 267 -21.10 -6.49 27.43
CA LEU A 267 -20.40 -5.30 26.96
C LEU A 267 -18.89 -5.43 27.15
N LYS A 268 -18.42 -5.90 28.31
CA LYS A 268 -16.99 -6.17 28.55
C LYS A 268 -16.43 -7.18 27.55
N LEU A 269 -17.17 -8.24 27.23
CA LEU A 269 -16.76 -9.20 26.20
C LEU A 269 -16.71 -8.56 24.81
N SER A 270 -17.69 -7.73 24.46
CA SER A 270 -17.70 -7.00 23.18
C SER A 270 -16.52 -6.03 23.06
N ILE A 271 -16.17 -5.31 24.12
CA ILE A 271 -15.01 -4.41 24.17
C ILE A 271 -13.72 -5.21 23.94
N LYS A 272 -13.53 -6.34 24.61
CA LYS A 272 -12.36 -7.20 24.40
C LYS A 272 -12.24 -7.69 22.95
N VAL A 273 -13.37 -8.01 22.31
CA VAL A 273 -13.38 -8.40 20.88
C VAL A 273 -12.98 -7.23 19.99
N LEU A 274 -13.52 -6.04 20.24
CA LEU A 274 -13.19 -4.83 19.49
C LEU A 274 -11.72 -4.40 19.70
N GLU A 275 -11.20 -4.50 20.91
CA GLU A 275 -9.78 -4.25 21.21
C GLU A 275 -8.88 -5.21 20.43
N LYS A 276 -9.21 -6.52 20.42
CA LYS A 276 -8.48 -7.51 19.64
C LYS A 276 -8.55 -7.24 18.13
N GLN A 277 -9.70 -6.78 17.62
CA GLN A 277 -9.83 -6.36 16.22
C GLN A 277 -8.98 -5.12 15.91
N LYS A 278 -8.98 -4.13 16.80
CA LYS A 278 -8.15 -2.92 16.70
C LYS A 278 -6.66 -3.28 16.68
N GLU A 279 -6.20 -4.17 17.58
CA GLU A 279 -4.82 -4.67 17.57
C GLU A 279 -4.48 -5.37 16.25
N GLY A 280 -5.38 -6.21 15.75
CA GLY A 280 -5.21 -6.88 14.45
C GLY A 280 -5.10 -5.88 13.29
N LEU A 281 -5.90 -4.81 13.29
CA LEU A 281 -5.82 -3.73 12.31
C LEU A 281 -4.55 -2.91 12.44
N LEU A 282 -4.12 -2.58 13.67
CA LEU A 282 -2.85 -1.89 13.92
C LEU A 282 -1.65 -2.71 13.46
N LEU A 283 -1.70 -4.04 13.62
CA LEU A 283 -0.66 -4.92 13.10
C LEU A 283 -0.64 -4.93 11.57
N LYS A 284 -1.82 -4.97 10.94
CA LYS A 284 -1.95 -4.87 9.47
C LYS A 284 -1.46 -3.53 8.94
N THR A 285 -1.84 -2.41 9.54
CA THR A 285 -1.36 -1.09 9.12
C THR A 285 0.13 -0.94 9.37
N ARG A 286 0.67 -1.48 10.47
CA ARG A 286 2.11 -1.50 10.70
C ARG A 286 2.85 -2.34 9.66
N ASN A 287 2.26 -3.46 9.22
CA ASN A 287 2.83 -4.26 8.14
C ASN A 287 2.75 -3.53 6.80
N LEU A 288 1.64 -2.85 6.50
CA LEU A 288 1.51 -2.02 5.29
C LEU A 288 2.51 -0.87 5.29
N VAL A 289 2.70 -0.17 6.41
CA VAL A 289 3.72 0.90 6.53
C VAL A 289 5.14 0.35 6.38
N LYS A 290 5.39 -0.89 6.86
CA LYS A 290 6.66 -1.59 6.62
C LYS A 290 6.82 -2.02 5.16
N GLU A 291 5.76 -2.49 4.53
CA GLU A 291 5.72 -2.81 3.09
C GLU A 291 5.87 -1.55 2.23
N GLU A 292 5.41 -0.37 2.70
CA GLU A 292 5.63 0.92 2.05
C GLU A 292 7.06 1.45 2.27
N SER A 293 7.73 1.09 3.37
CA SER A 293 9.15 1.41 3.58
C SER A 293 10.11 0.38 2.96
N GLU A 294 9.62 -0.83 2.70
CA GLU A 294 10.18 -1.82 1.77
C GLU A 294 9.53 -1.73 0.39
N ALA A 295 8.92 -0.58 0.03
CA ALA A 295 8.53 -0.32 -1.34
C ALA A 295 9.82 -0.31 -2.15
N HIS A 296 10.08 -1.47 -2.76
CA HIS A 296 11.05 -1.63 -3.81
C HIS A 296 10.96 -0.42 -4.73
N ALA A 297 12.11 0.15 -5.07
CA ALA A 297 12.22 0.91 -6.30
C ALA A 297 11.52 0.06 -7.37
N ILE A 298 10.36 0.52 -7.84
CA ILE A 298 9.58 -0.17 -8.86
C ILE A 298 10.59 -0.46 -9.97
N ASP A 299 10.88 -1.74 -10.20
CA ASP A 299 11.86 -2.13 -11.21
C ASP A 299 11.41 -1.47 -12.52
N GLU A 300 12.33 -0.81 -13.20
CA GLU A 300 12.06 -0.06 -14.45
C GLU A 300 11.27 -0.92 -15.46
N LYS A 301 11.50 -2.24 -15.44
CA LYS A 301 10.76 -3.26 -16.20
C LYS A 301 9.28 -3.37 -15.84
N THR A 302 8.93 -3.28 -14.56
CA THR A 302 7.52 -3.31 -14.12
C THR A 302 6.79 -2.03 -14.50
N LEU A 303 7.49 -0.89 -14.53
CA LEU A 303 6.94 0.37 -15.05
C LEU A 303 6.72 0.30 -16.57
N GLU A 304 7.67 -0.28 -17.32
CA GLU A 304 7.51 -0.56 -18.74
C GLU A 304 6.35 -1.52 -19.03
N GLU A 305 6.17 -2.58 -18.22
CA GLU A 305 5.03 -3.50 -18.33
C GLU A 305 3.69 -2.80 -18.07
N ILE A 306 3.63 -1.89 -17.09
CA ILE A 306 2.43 -1.09 -16.82
C ILE A 306 2.13 -0.15 -17.99
N HIS A 307 3.13 0.55 -18.52
CA HIS A 307 2.98 1.42 -19.68
C HIS A 307 2.43 0.65 -20.90
N LEU A 308 2.97 -0.55 -21.18
CA LEU A 308 2.47 -1.42 -22.25
C LEU A 308 1.04 -1.88 -22.01
N ARG A 309 0.66 -2.19 -20.76
CA ARG A 309 -0.71 -2.57 -20.39
C ARG A 309 -1.69 -1.42 -20.57
N LEU A 310 -1.27 -0.18 -20.27
CA LEU A 310 -2.07 1.01 -20.47
C LEU A 310 -2.32 1.25 -21.96
N LEU A 311 -1.31 1.03 -22.81
CA LEU A 311 -1.47 1.08 -24.27
C LEU A 311 -2.48 0.05 -24.78
N GLU A 312 -2.44 -1.20 -24.28
CA GLU A 312 -3.45 -2.22 -24.61
C GLU A 312 -4.86 -1.80 -24.20
N LEU A 313 -5.01 -1.19 -23.03
CA LEU A 313 -6.32 -0.75 -22.52
C LEU A 313 -6.87 0.44 -23.30
N VAL A 314 -6.04 1.41 -23.66
CA VAL A 314 -6.43 2.53 -24.52
C VAL A 314 -6.86 2.01 -25.90
N ASP A 315 -6.17 1.00 -26.44
CA ASP A 315 -6.55 0.34 -27.70
C ASP A 315 -7.91 -0.38 -27.60
N ILE A 316 -8.21 -1.03 -26.48
CA ILE A 316 -9.51 -1.70 -26.24
C ILE A 316 -10.65 -0.68 -26.10
N VAL A 317 -10.37 0.45 -25.45
CA VAL A 317 -11.35 1.53 -25.22
C VAL A 317 -11.68 2.27 -26.54
N GLY A 318 -10.78 2.24 -27.52
CA GLY A 318 -11.07 2.68 -28.90
C GLY A 318 -10.77 4.15 -29.18
N ASN A 319 -9.83 4.76 -28.46
CA ASN A 319 -9.38 6.12 -28.75
C ASN A 319 -8.18 6.16 -29.69
N GLU A 320 -8.16 7.12 -30.63
CA GLU A 320 -7.06 7.30 -31.57
C GLU A 320 -5.78 7.70 -30.84
N LYS A 321 -4.68 6.99 -31.15
CA LYS A 321 -3.36 7.18 -30.56
C LYS A 321 -2.88 8.61 -30.82
N SER A 322 -3.06 9.52 -29.86
CA SER A 322 -2.23 10.71 -29.81
C SER A 322 -0.79 10.26 -29.61
N SER A 323 0.14 10.90 -30.32
CA SER A 323 1.54 10.48 -30.40
C SER A 323 2.17 10.40 -28.99
N ASN A 324 2.44 9.18 -28.50
CA ASN A 324 3.04 8.86 -27.19
C ASN A 324 2.38 9.58 -25.98
N PRO A 325 1.19 9.14 -25.54
CA PRO A 325 0.50 9.74 -24.42
C PRO A 325 1.20 9.41 -23.09
N ASN A 326 1.23 10.39 -22.18
CA ASN A 326 1.77 10.21 -20.84
C ASN A 326 0.90 9.21 -20.04
N ASP A 327 1.46 8.44 -19.12
CA ASP A 327 0.73 7.42 -18.34
C ASP A 327 -0.49 7.98 -17.62
N LEU A 328 -0.36 9.21 -17.11
CA LEU A 328 -1.44 9.93 -16.45
C LEU A 328 -2.56 10.33 -17.43
N GLU A 329 -2.20 10.76 -18.64
CA GLU A 329 -3.16 11.12 -19.70
C GLU A 329 -3.87 9.86 -20.21
N MET A 330 -3.18 8.73 -20.34
CA MET A 330 -3.79 7.44 -20.68
C MET A 330 -4.81 7.00 -19.62
N LEU A 331 -4.48 7.16 -18.34
CA LEU A 331 -5.38 6.84 -17.24
C LEU A 331 -6.61 7.75 -17.21
N GLU A 332 -6.43 9.05 -17.43
CA GLU A 332 -7.54 10.02 -17.52
C GLU A 332 -8.48 9.69 -18.69
N ILE A 333 -7.91 9.33 -19.85
CA ILE A 333 -8.68 8.88 -21.02
C ILE A 333 -9.47 7.61 -20.70
N ILE A 334 -8.85 6.64 -20.03
CA ILE A 334 -9.51 5.39 -19.63
C ILE A 334 -10.62 5.68 -18.61
N GLU A 335 -10.39 6.57 -17.65
CA GLU A 335 -11.38 6.95 -16.63
C GLU A 335 -12.60 7.64 -17.26
N LEU A 336 -12.38 8.57 -18.19
CA LEU A 336 -13.43 9.25 -18.92
C LEU A 336 -14.28 8.26 -19.73
N ALA A 337 -13.63 7.35 -20.46
CA ALA A 337 -14.32 6.35 -21.26
C ALA A 337 -15.04 5.30 -20.39
N LEU A 338 -14.46 4.87 -19.28
CA LEU A 338 -15.12 3.98 -18.33
C LEU A 338 -16.34 4.67 -17.70
N SER A 339 -16.23 5.95 -17.36
CA SER A 339 -17.35 6.74 -16.85
C SER A 339 -18.47 6.84 -17.88
N GLU A 340 -18.14 7.09 -19.15
CA GLU A 340 -19.13 7.11 -20.24
C GLU A 340 -19.77 5.73 -20.44
N LYS A 341 -19.01 4.62 -20.37
CA LYS A 341 -19.57 3.26 -20.43
C LYS A 341 -20.43 2.93 -19.23
N MET A 342 -20.08 3.44 -18.05
CA MET A 342 -20.85 3.26 -16.82
C MET A 342 -22.13 4.10 -16.84
N GLU A 343 -22.11 5.31 -17.40
CA GLU A 343 -23.31 6.13 -17.65
C GLU A 343 -24.21 5.49 -18.71
N GLN A 344 -23.64 4.99 -19.82
CA GLN A 344 -24.38 4.21 -20.82
C GLN A 344 -25.02 2.98 -20.19
N ARG A 345 -24.34 2.32 -19.26
CA ARG A 345 -24.87 1.17 -18.50
C ARG A 345 -25.93 1.58 -17.47
N ALA A 346 -25.78 2.74 -16.82
CA ALA A 346 -26.77 3.27 -15.88
C ALA A 346 -28.05 3.70 -16.59
N LEU A 347 -27.95 4.11 -17.86
CA LEU A 347 -29.09 4.42 -18.74
C LEU A 347 -29.74 3.17 -19.34
N MET A 348 -29.17 1.96 -19.16
CA MET A 348 -29.82 0.73 -19.60
C MET A 348 -30.89 0.31 -18.60
N ASP A 349 -32.13 0.19 -19.08
CA ASP A 349 -33.26 -0.33 -18.31
C ASP A 349 -32.92 -1.69 -17.65
N GLU A 350 -33.31 -1.86 -16.39
CA GLU A 350 -33.14 -3.12 -15.63
C GLU A 350 -33.69 -4.34 -16.37
N ASP A 351 -34.68 -4.15 -17.24
CA ASP A 351 -35.29 -5.20 -18.05
C ASP A 351 -34.38 -5.69 -19.19
N PHE A 352 -33.49 -4.84 -19.71
CA PHE A 352 -32.48 -5.24 -20.68
C PHE A 352 -31.36 -6.04 -19.99
N VAL A 353 -30.94 -5.62 -18.79
CA VAL A 353 -29.96 -6.36 -17.97
C VAL A 353 -30.50 -7.75 -17.61
N LYS A 354 -31.76 -7.86 -17.18
CA LYS A 354 -32.41 -9.17 -16.91
C LYS A 354 -32.49 -10.07 -18.14
N LYS A 355 -32.60 -9.51 -19.35
CA LYS A 355 -32.59 -10.29 -20.60
C LYS A 355 -31.19 -10.81 -20.92
N LEU A 356 -30.17 -9.96 -20.80
CA LEU A 356 -28.77 -10.36 -21.01
C LEU A 356 -28.31 -11.38 -19.96
N GLU A 357 -28.69 -11.22 -18.69
CA GLU A 357 -28.42 -12.22 -17.65
C GLU A 357 -29.05 -13.58 -18.00
N LYS A 358 -30.29 -13.58 -18.49
CA LYS A 358 -30.95 -14.81 -18.96
C LYS A 358 -30.23 -15.42 -20.17
N GLU A 359 -29.64 -14.62 -21.05
CA GLU A 359 -28.88 -15.11 -22.21
C GLU A 359 -27.51 -15.67 -21.83
N VAL A 360 -26.77 -14.99 -20.95
CA VAL A 360 -25.49 -15.49 -20.42
C VAL A 360 -25.71 -16.76 -19.61
N GLU A 361 -26.77 -16.83 -18.81
CA GLU A 361 -27.14 -18.03 -18.05
C GLU A 361 -27.56 -19.18 -18.99
N LYS A 362 -28.26 -18.89 -20.10
CA LYS A 362 -28.53 -19.87 -21.16
C LYS A 362 -27.24 -20.36 -21.81
N ALA A 363 -26.31 -19.47 -22.16
CA ALA A 363 -25.03 -19.82 -22.77
C ALA A 363 -24.20 -20.71 -21.84
N ARG A 364 -24.13 -20.38 -20.54
CA ARG A 364 -23.45 -21.23 -19.54
C ARG A 364 -24.05 -22.63 -19.44
N ARG A 365 -25.36 -22.77 -19.57
CA ARG A 365 -26.03 -24.08 -19.59
C ARG A 365 -25.69 -24.86 -20.85
N VAL A 366 -25.69 -24.21 -22.01
CA VAL A 366 -25.32 -24.82 -23.30
C VAL A 366 -23.86 -25.29 -23.24
N ASP A 367 -22.92 -24.45 -22.83
CA ASP A 367 -21.50 -24.80 -22.67
C ASP A 367 -21.29 -25.99 -21.74
N LYS A 368 -22.04 -26.05 -20.63
CA LYS A 368 -21.96 -27.17 -19.69
C LYS A 368 -22.46 -28.46 -20.33
N ILE A 369 -23.53 -28.40 -21.12
CA ILE A 369 -24.07 -29.54 -21.86
C ILE A 369 -23.09 -29.97 -22.96
N GLU A 370 -22.49 -29.03 -23.69
CA GLU A 370 -21.51 -29.32 -24.75
C GLU A 370 -20.25 -29.97 -24.18
N LYS A 371 -19.70 -29.43 -23.09
CA LYS A 371 -18.55 -30.05 -22.39
C LYS A 371 -18.86 -31.44 -21.86
N LEU A 372 -20.11 -31.72 -21.47
CA LEU A 372 -20.52 -33.08 -21.09
C LEU A 372 -20.61 -34.00 -22.31
N LYS A 373 -21.19 -33.52 -23.43
CA LYS A 373 -21.24 -34.27 -24.69
C LYS A 373 -19.84 -34.58 -25.24
N GLU A 374 -18.92 -33.61 -25.21
CA GLU A 374 -17.53 -33.84 -25.63
C GLU A 374 -16.85 -34.92 -24.78
N LYS A 375 -17.06 -34.92 -23.45
CA LYS A 375 -16.54 -35.96 -22.57
C LYS A 375 -17.12 -37.33 -22.89
N GLU A 376 -18.41 -37.41 -23.25
CA GLU A 376 -19.02 -38.67 -23.69
C GLU A 376 -18.49 -39.15 -25.03
N VAL A 377 -18.27 -38.24 -25.99
CA VAL A 377 -17.69 -38.56 -27.29
C VAL A 377 -16.26 -39.09 -27.12
N ARG A 378 -15.42 -38.42 -26.33
CA ARG A 378 -14.05 -38.88 -26.04
C ARG A 378 -14.04 -40.27 -25.40
N LYS A 379 -14.90 -40.52 -24.41
CA LYS A 379 -15.04 -41.86 -23.80
C LYS A 379 -15.45 -42.92 -24.82
N ARG A 380 -16.35 -42.59 -25.76
CA ARG A 380 -16.76 -43.50 -26.83
C ARG A 380 -15.62 -43.75 -27.82
N GLU A 381 -14.83 -42.73 -28.15
CA GLU A 381 -13.65 -42.85 -29.00
C GLU A 381 -12.58 -43.73 -28.36
N GLU A 382 -12.27 -43.53 -27.08
CA GLU A 382 -11.35 -44.39 -26.31
C GLU A 382 -11.81 -45.86 -26.30
N ILE A 383 -13.10 -46.10 -26.05
CA ILE A 383 -13.68 -47.45 -26.11
C ILE A 383 -13.54 -48.05 -27.51
N ASN A 384 -13.81 -47.27 -28.56
CA ASN A 384 -13.69 -47.71 -29.95
C ASN A 384 -12.22 -47.99 -30.34
N GLU A 385 -11.26 -47.19 -29.88
CA GLU A 385 -9.85 -47.44 -30.08
C GLU A 385 -9.39 -48.71 -29.37
N MET A 386 -9.81 -48.92 -28.12
CA MET A 386 -9.56 -50.17 -27.38
C MET A 386 -10.15 -51.38 -28.11
N LEU A 387 -11.34 -51.26 -28.70
CA LEU A 387 -11.94 -52.30 -29.53
C LEU A 387 -11.16 -52.53 -30.84
N LYS A 388 -10.66 -51.48 -31.50
CA LYS A 388 -9.79 -51.59 -32.68
C LYS A 388 -8.46 -52.26 -32.36
N GLN A 389 -7.84 -51.90 -31.23
CA GLN A 389 -6.61 -52.52 -30.75
C GLN A 389 -6.82 -54.02 -30.43
N ARG A 390 -7.97 -54.38 -29.86
CA ARG A 390 -8.34 -55.79 -29.65
C ARG A 390 -8.61 -56.56 -30.95
N LYS A 391 -9.11 -55.89 -31.99
CA LYS A 391 -9.34 -56.49 -33.33
C LYS A 391 -8.04 -56.69 -34.11
N ASN A 392 -6.99 -55.91 -33.83
CA ASN A 392 -5.69 -56.11 -34.45
C ASN A 392 -5.04 -57.39 -33.89
N LYS A 393 -5.05 -58.44 -34.71
CA LYS A 393 -4.60 -59.78 -34.36
C LYS A 393 -3.12 -59.76 -33.98
N ILE A 394 -2.78 -60.26 -32.78
CA ILE A 394 -1.40 -60.35 -32.28
C ILE A 394 -0.58 -61.22 -33.22
N VAL A 395 0.36 -60.62 -33.95
CA VAL A 395 1.32 -61.34 -34.80
C VAL A 395 2.32 -62.07 -33.91
N LYS A 396 2.37 -63.40 -34.03
CA LYS A 396 3.34 -64.23 -33.29
C LYS A 396 4.75 -63.90 -33.78
N LYS A 397 5.64 -63.53 -32.87
CA LYS A 397 7.05 -63.19 -33.18
C LYS A 397 7.77 -64.44 -33.73
N ALA A 398 8.16 -64.40 -35.00
CA ALA A 398 9.10 -65.36 -35.56
C ALA A 398 10.51 -65.11 -34.98
N GLY A 399 11.27 -66.18 -34.81
CA GLY A 399 12.53 -66.20 -34.06
C GLY A 399 13.70 -65.40 -34.68
N ARG A 400 14.84 -65.52 -33.98
CA ARG A 400 16.08 -64.73 -34.07
C ARG A 400 16.52 -64.37 -35.50
N ILE A 401 16.76 -63.08 -35.73
CA ILE A 401 17.26 -62.50 -36.99
C ILE A 401 18.71 -62.95 -37.23
N VAL A 402 18.99 -63.50 -38.41
CA VAL A 402 20.35 -63.85 -38.88
C VAL A 402 20.97 -62.62 -39.53
N MET A 403 22.11 -62.15 -39.02
CA MET A 403 22.82 -61.01 -39.61
C MET A 403 23.57 -61.40 -40.91
N PRO A 404 23.49 -60.60 -41.98
CA PRO A 404 24.27 -60.81 -43.19
C PRO A 404 25.70 -60.28 -43.04
N ARG A 405 26.66 -60.95 -43.68
CA ARG A 405 28.08 -60.52 -43.76
C ARG A 405 28.25 -59.51 -44.90
N SER A 406 29.18 -58.56 -44.72
CA SER A 406 29.43 -57.40 -45.59
C SER A 406 29.90 -57.78 -47.00
N LYS A 407 29.37 -57.07 -48.01
CA LYS A 407 29.90 -57.03 -49.39
C LYS A 407 30.80 -55.80 -49.57
N ILE A 408 31.85 -55.96 -50.37
CA ILE A 408 32.83 -54.93 -50.75
C ILE A 408 32.18 -53.95 -51.75
N VAL A 409 32.48 -52.66 -51.59
CA VAL A 409 31.90 -51.53 -52.35
C VAL A 409 32.54 -51.41 -53.75
N GLU A 410 31.72 -51.42 -54.79
CA GLU A 410 32.13 -51.08 -56.17
C GLU A 410 32.15 -49.55 -56.37
N LYS A 411 33.18 -49.05 -57.06
CA LYS A 411 33.40 -47.63 -57.33
C LYS A 411 32.37 -47.11 -58.34
N ILE A 412 31.66 -46.05 -57.97
CA ILE A 412 30.77 -45.29 -58.86
C ILE A 412 31.60 -44.19 -59.53
N ALA A 413 31.53 -44.14 -60.87
CA ALA A 413 32.14 -43.13 -61.72
C ALA A 413 31.43 -41.78 -61.58
N GLN A 414 32.22 -40.71 -61.46
CA GLN A 414 31.76 -39.32 -61.59
C GLN A 414 31.84 -38.93 -63.07
N GLU A 415 30.73 -38.46 -63.64
CA GLU A 415 30.71 -37.76 -64.92
C GLU A 415 31.19 -36.32 -64.68
N GLU A 416 32.37 -35.99 -65.20
CA GLU A 416 32.86 -34.63 -65.32
C GLU A 416 32.47 -34.09 -66.71
N GLU A 417 31.86 -32.89 -66.77
CA GLU A 417 31.58 -32.19 -68.01
C GLU A 417 32.89 -31.87 -68.75
N PRO A 418 33.00 -32.11 -70.08
CA PRO A 418 34.23 -31.88 -70.82
C PRO A 418 34.48 -30.37 -70.99
N VAL A 419 35.56 -29.88 -70.38
CA VAL A 419 36.12 -28.55 -70.65
C VAL A 419 36.58 -28.49 -72.10
N ILE A 420 35.87 -27.71 -72.92
CA ILE A 420 36.25 -27.43 -74.30
C ILE A 420 37.60 -26.69 -74.29
N PRO A 421 38.63 -27.17 -75.01
CA PRO A 421 39.91 -26.49 -75.10
C PRO A 421 39.75 -25.08 -75.69
N GLN A 422 40.41 -24.09 -75.10
CA GLN A 422 40.31 -22.68 -75.48
C GLN A 422 40.67 -22.43 -76.95
N GLU A 423 41.49 -23.29 -77.55
CA GLU A 423 41.87 -23.28 -78.96
C GLU A 423 40.67 -23.52 -79.93
N VAL A 424 39.57 -24.10 -79.45
CA VAL A 424 38.34 -24.31 -80.22
C VAL A 424 37.42 -23.08 -80.17
N LEU A 425 37.46 -22.32 -79.07
CA LEU A 425 36.73 -21.05 -78.93
C LEU A 425 37.36 -19.95 -79.81
N ASP A 426 38.69 -19.86 -79.81
CA ASP A 426 39.43 -18.89 -80.62
C ASP A 426 39.25 -19.15 -82.14
N ARG A 427 38.97 -20.40 -82.54
CA ARG A 427 38.71 -20.78 -83.94
C ARG A 427 37.28 -20.45 -84.40
N ILE A 428 36.33 -20.33 -83.47
CA ILE A 428 34.94 -19.95 -83.76
C ILE A 428 34.86 -18.42 -83.89
N GLU A 429 35.52 -17.66 -83.02
CA GLU A 429 35.60 -16.19 -83.15
C GLU A 429 36.33 -15.75 -84.42
N PHE A 430 37.37 -16.48 -84.86
CA PHE A 430 38.09 -16.17 -86.11
C PHE A 430 37.28 -16.47 -87.38
N LEU A 431 36.25 -17.33 -87.32
CA LEU A 431 35.40 -17.65 -88.46
C LEU A 431 34.15 -16.74 -88.53
N ASP A 432 33.70 -16.19 -87.41
CA ASP A 432 32.58 -15.24 -87.36
C ASP A 432 32.99 -13.80 -87.76
N GLU A 433 34.26 -13.41 -87.60
CA GLU A 433 34.78 -12.10 -88.07
C GLU A 433 34.86 -11.96 -89.61
N HIS A 434 34.72 -13.06 -90.37
CA HIS A 434 34.76 -13.05 -91.84
C HIS A 434 33.38 -13.15 -92.52
N LEU A 435 32.28 -13.14 -91.75
CA LEU A 435 30.90 -13.16 -92.30
C LEU A 435 30.15 -11.82 -92.16
N THR A 436 30.80 -10.77 -91.68
CA THR A 436 30.29 -9.38 -91.74
C THR A 436 31.20 -8.49 -92.59
N LYS A 437 31.12 -8.63 -93.91
CA LYS A 437 31.42 -7.58 -94.90
C LYS A 437 30.47 -7.67 -96.07
#